data_AF-A0A953W2Y4-F1
#
_entry.id   AF-A0A953W2Y4-F1
#
_cell.length_a   1.000
_cell.length_b   1.000
_cell.length_c   1.000
_cell.angle_alpha   90.00
_cell.angle_beta   90.00
_cell.angle_gamma   90.00
#
_symmetry.space_group_name_H-M   'P 1'
#
loop_
_entity.id
_entity.type
_entity.pdbx_description
1 polymer ?
#
loop_
_entity_poly.entity_id
_entity_poly.type
_entity_poly.pdbx_seq_one_letter_code
_entity_poly.pdbx_strand_id
1 'polypeptide(L)' 'ALSSEAKASAMIIGSLPIVVMCMVYFTRPSYIMILFNEPVGNLILLGAACMMSMGIFVMNKMVNFKF' A
#
# COMPACT_ATOMS: atom_id res chain seq x y z
N ALA A 1 -4.05 14.19 -21.11
CA ALA A 1 -3.65 15.01 -19.94
C ALA A 1 -4.23 14.44 -18.64
N LEU A 2 -5.57 14.35 -18.49
CA LEU A 2 -6.25 13.86 -17.28
C LEU A 2 -5.78 12.48 -16.75
N SER A 3 -5.42 11.55 -17.65
CA SER A 3 -4.92 10.20 -17.29
C SER A 3 -3.51 10.20 -16.66
N SER A 4 -2.63 11.15 -17.01
CA SER A 4 -1.28 11.23 -16.42
C SER A 4 -1.31 11.77 -14.99
N GLU A 5 -2.21 12.70 -14.69
CA GLU A 5 -2.37 13.26 -13.35
C GLU A 5 -2.99 12.23 -12.40
N ALA A 6 -4.02 11.51 -12.86
CA ALA A 6 -4.61 10.40 -12.13
C ALA A 6 -3.58 9.28 -11.86
N LYS A 7 -2.70 8.99 -12.84
CA LYS A 7 -1.61 8.03 -12.68
C LYS A 7 -0.57 8.47 -11.65
N ALA A 8 -0.17 9.75 -11.65
CA ALA A 8 0.79 10.27 -10.67
C ALA A 8 0.23 10.21 -9.24
N SER A 9 -1.03 10.64 -9.05
CA SER A 9 -1.71 10.57 -7.76
C SER A 9 -1.89 9.14 -7.24
N ALA A 10 -2.23 8.20 -8.13
CA ALA A 10 -2.31 6.78 -7.82
C ALA A 10 -0.96 6.21 -7.32
N MET A 11 0.15 6.56 -7.97
CA MET A 11 1.48 6.11 -7.55
C MET A 11 1.89 6.69 -6.18
N ILE A 12 1.52 7.94 -5.88
CA ILE A 12 1.78 8.54 -4.57
C ILE A 12 1.01 7.79 -3.47
N ILE A 13 -0.29 7.53 -3.68
CA ILE A 13 -1.14 6.80 -2.73
C ILE A 13 -0.61 5.37 -2.48
N GLY A 14 -0.16 4.68 -3.55
CA GLY A 14 0.43 3.35 -3.43
C GLY A 14 1.77 3.32 -2.68
N SER A 15 2.57 4.39 -2.75
CA SER A 15 3.88 4.49 -2.09
C SER A 15 3.80 4.85 -0.60
N LEU A 16 2.78 5.63 -0.21
CA LEU A 16 2.57 6.10 1.16
C LEU A 16 2.68 4.97 2.22
N PRO A 17 1.98 3.83 2.10
CA PRO A 17 2.04 2.78 3.09
C PRO A 17 3.41 2.10 3.22
N ILE A 18 4.16 1.96 2.10
CA ILE A 18 5.52 1.42 2.13
C ILE A 18 6.45 2.37 2.90
N VAL A 19 6.37 3.67 2.60
CA VAL A 19 7.18 4.70 3.28
C VAL A 19 6.84 4.76 4.77
N VAL A 20 5.55 4.74 5.12
CA VAL A 20 5.10 4.74 6.51
C VAL A 20 5.56 3.47 7.23
N MET A 21 5.44 2.30 6.61
CA MET A 21 5.89 1.03 7.20
C MET A 21 7.41 1.06 7.48
N CYS A 22 8.22 1.51 6.52
CA CYS A 22 9.67 1.68 6.71
C CYS A 22 9.98 2.69 7.81
N MET A 23 9.32 3.85 7.83
CA MET A 23 9.54 4.89 8.84
C MET A 23 9.17 4.41 10.25
N VAL A 24 8.06 3.71 10.40
CA VAL A 24 7.62 3.14 11.69
C VAL A 24 8.56 2.03 12.14
N TYR A 25 9.10 1.23 11.21
CA TYR A 25 10.11 0.21 11.51
C TYR A 25 11.37 0.81 12.15
N PHE A 26 11.87 1.93 11.60
CA PHE A 26 13.04 2.62 12.16
C PHE A 26 12.75 3.38 13.46
N THR A 27 11.59 4.02 13.57
CA THR A 27 11.27 4.87 14.73
C THR A 27 10.80 4.06 15.95
N ARG A 28 10.00 3.01 15.75
CA ARG A 28 9.44 2.17 16.82
C ARG A 28 9.34 0.69 16.41
N PRO A 29 10.47 -0.05 16.40
CA PRO A 29 10.49 -1.45 15.96
C PRO A 29 9.63 -2.37 16.83
N SER A 30 9.49 -2.06 18.12
CA SER A 30 8.65 -2.82 19.05
C SER A 30 7.15 -2.76 18.70
N TYR A 31 6.67 -1.68 18.07
CA TYR A 31 5.27 -1.55 17.68
C TYR A 31 4.96 -2.36 16.41
N ILE A 32 5.87 -2.28 15.42
CA ILE A 32 5.69 -3.01 14.16
C ILE A 32 5.92 -4.51 14.33
N MET A 33 6.77 -4.93 15.28
CA MET A 33 6.98 -6.35 15.58
C MET A 33 5.75 -7.04 16.18
N ILE A 34 4.84 -6.30 16.84
CA ILE A 34 3.55 -6.86 17.29
C ILE A 34 2.70 -7.25 16.07
N LEU A 35 2.75 -6.45 15.01
CA LEU A 35 2.06 -6.74 13.75
C LEU A 35 2.54 -8.05 13.10
N PHE A 36 3.79 -8.45 13.34
CA PHE A 36 4.40 -9.68 12.80
C PHE A 36 4.37 -10.87 13.77
N ASN A 37 4.49 -10.64 15.08
CA ASN A 37 4.48 -11.73 16.09
C ASN A 37 3.07 -12.18 16.44
N GLU A 38 2.09 -11.27 16.47
CA GLU A 38 0.72 -11.65 16.80
C GLU A 38 -0.02 -12.22 15.59
N PRO A 39 -0.72 -13.35 15.73
CA PRO A 39 -1.50 -13.94 14.64
C PRO A 39 -2.60 -13.00 14.14
N VAL A 40 -3.16 -12.17 15.03
CA VAL A 40 -4.12 -11.12 14.67
C VAL A 40 -3.47 -10.01 13.83
N GLY A 41 -2.23 -9.62 14.16
CA GLY A 41 -1.48 -8.63 13.41
C GLY A 41 -1.24 -9.07 11.96
N ASN A 42 -0.85 -10.34 11.79
CA ASN A 42 -0.57 -10.91 10.48
C ASN A 42 -1.85 -11.02 9.61
N LEU A 43 -3.00 -11.33 10.22
CA LEU A 43 -4.30 -11.34 9.54
C LEU A 43 -4.68 -9.95 9.00
N ILE A 44 -4.47 -8.91 9.81
CA ILE A 44 -4.76 -7.52 9.43
C ILE A 44 -3.78 -7.07 8.33
N LEU A 45 -2.50 -7.44 8.42
CA LEU A 45 -1.48 -7.13 7.42
C LEU A 45 -1.81 -7.79 6.08
N LEU A 46 -2.27 -9.04 6.10
CA LEU A 46 -2.71 -9.79 4.92
C LEU A 46 -3.97 -9.18 4.31
N GLY A 47 -4.94 -8.77 5.15
CA GLY A 47 -6.12 -8.02 4.70
C GLY A 47 -5.78 -6.66 4.07
N ALA A 48 -4.86 -5.92 4.67
CA ALA A 48 -4.37 -4.64 4.14
C ALA A 48 -3.61 -4.83 2.82
N ALA A 49 -2.76 -5.86 2.72
CA ALA A 49 -2.06 -6.21 1.49
C ALA A 49 -3.02 -6.64 0.36
N CYS A 50 -4.06 -7.41 0.67
CA CYS A 50 -5.12 -7.76 -0.27
C CYS A 50 -5.88 -6.50 -0.76
N MET A 51 -6.25 -5.60 0.15
CA MET A 51 -6.93 -4.36 -0.24
C MET A 51 -6.02 -3.44 -1.06
N MET A 52 -4.73 -3.31 -0.71
CA MET A 52 -3.77 -2.53 -1.49
C MET A 52 -3.49 -3.12 -2.86
N SER A 53 -3.27 -4.43 -2.95
CA SER A 53 -3.07 -5.10 -4.23
C SER A 53 -4.29 -4.96 -5.13
N MET A 54 -5.51 -5.04 -4.57
CA MET A 54 -6.74 -4.79 -5.31
C MET A 54 -6.85 -3.32 -5.77
N GLY A 55 -6.50 -2.35 -4.92
CA GLY A 55 -6.45 -0.93 -5.28
C GLY A 55 -5.41 -0.61 -6.36
N ILE A 56 -4.21 -1.16 -6.24
CA ILE A 56 -3.12 -1.04 -7.22
C ILE A 56 -3.50 -1.73 -8.53
N PHE A 57 -4.19 -2.87 -8.48
CA PHE A 57 -4.68 -3.56 -9.66
C PHE A 57 -5.72 -2.71 -10.42
N VAL A 58 -6.65 -2.08 -9.71
CA VAL A 58 -7.62 -1.14 -10.31
C VAL A 58 -6.91 0.07 -10.92
N MET A 59 -5.92 0.65 -10.23
CA MET A 59 -5.11 1.76 -10.77
C MET A 59 -4.31 1.32 -12.01
N ASN A 60 -3.71 0.13 -12.00
CA ASN A 60 -3.02 -0.45 -13.16
C ASN A 60 -3.97 -0.68 -14.34
N LYS A 61 -5.23 -1.05 -14.06
CA LYS A 61 -6.25 -1.25 -15.08
C LYS A 61 -6.73 0.07 -15.69
N MET A 62 -6.83 1.14 -14.89
CA MET A 62 -7.08 2.50 -15.40
C MET A 62 -5.92 3.02 -16.27
N VAL A 63 -4.67 2.63 -15.96
CA VAL A 63 -3.48 3.02 -16.74
C VAL A 63 -3.34 2.22 -18.04
N ASN A 64 -3.73 0.93 -18.04
CA ASN A 64 -3.77 0.09 -19.23
C ASN A 64 -5.03 0.33 -20.08
N PHE A 65 -6.05 1.03 -19.56
CA PHE A 65 -7.14 1.57 -20.36
C PHE A 65 -6.66 2.79 -21.16
N LYS A 66 -5.78 2.53 -22.12
CA LYS A 66 -5.47 3.42 -23.23
C LYS A 66 -5.67 2.63 -24.52
N PHE A 67 -6.93 2.40 -24.85
CA PHE A 67 -7.50 2.35 -26.19
C PHE A 67 -8.87 3.02 -26.13
#